data_AF-A0A6L8LVA8-F1
#
_entry.id   AF-A0A6L8LVA8-F1
#
_cell.length_a   1.000
_cell.length_b   1.000
_cell.length_c   1.000
_cell.angle_alpha   90.00
_cell.angle_beta   90.00
_cell.angle_gamma   90.00
#
_symmetry.space_group_name_H-M   'P 1'
#
loop_
_entity.id
_entity.type
_entity.pdbx_description
1 polymer ?
#
loop_
_entity_poly.entity_id
_entity_poly.type
_entity_poly.pdbx_seq_one_letter_code
_entity_poly.pdbx_strand_id
1 'polypeptide(L)'
;MSLKKRLAIGLYIIVPVIVIVGLMGKGEREKRYQAIFSLSPDSHYVVREYAAKEFSIAQKGQLGKMHQCLTQYRSGRDKRAPMVATGPSGSMELKVESFKIYLSINQGEVTSVRLFKYDPSGDYDYESGSVAVNCNVTLLNQFD
;
A
#
# COMPACT_ATOMS: atom_id res chain seq x y z
N MET A 1 -42.88 -23.92 13.64
CA MET A 1 -41.57 -23.39 14.12
C MET A 1 -41.68 -21.88 14.28
N SER A 2 -41.49 -21.35 15.49
CA SER A 2 -41.65 -19.91 15.82
C SER A 2 -40.72 -19.01 15.00
N LEU A 3 -41.19 -17.82 14.61
CA LEU A 3 -40.43 -16.80 13.88
C LEU A 3 -39.07 -16.48 14.55
N LYS A 4 -39.04 -16.50 15.89
CA LYS A 4 -37.82 -16.30 16.69
C LYS A 4 -36.79 -17.40 16.48
N LYS A 5 -37.24 -18.66 16.30
CA LYS A 5 -36.36 -19.80 16.00
C LYS A 5 -35.80 -19.72 14.58
N ARG A 6 -36.59 -19.25 13.61
CA ARG A 6 -36.12 -19.03 12.23
C ARG A 6 -35.07 -17.91 12.14
N LEU A 7 -35.28 -16.81 12.87
CA LEU A 7 -34.31 -15.72 12.96
C LEU A 7 -33.02 -16.13 13.67
N ALA A 8 -33.11 -16.90 14.76
CA ALA A 8 -31.93 -17.40 15.48
C ALA A 8 -31.09 -18.35 14.61
N ILE A 9 -31.71 -19.25 13.85
CA ILE A 9 -31.01 -20.15 12.92
C ILE A 9 -30.37 -19.35 11.77
N GLY A 10 -31.09 -18.36 11.23
CA GLY A 10 -30.56 -17.47 10.20
C GLY A 10 -29.32 -16.72 10.68
N LEU A 11 -29.36 -16.13 11.87
CA LEU A 11 -28.21 -15.46 12.50
C LEU A 11 -27.03 -16.42 12.73
N TYR A 12 -27.30 -17.64 13.17
CA TYR A 12 -26.28 -18.64 13.44
C TYR A 12 -25.55 -19.10 12.17
N ILE A 13 -26.17 -19.01 10.99
CA ILE A 13 -25.55 -19.36 9.71
C ILE A 13 -24.92 -18.13 9.04
N ILE A 14 -25.58 -16.98 9.09
CA ILE A 14 -25.12 -15.76 8.41
C ILE A 14 -23.83 -15.21 9.04
N VAL A 15 -23.74 -15.21 10.37
CA VAL A 15 -22.57 -14.64 11.07
C VAL A 15 -21.27 -15.40 10.75
N PRO A 16 -21.20 -16.75 10.82
CA PRO A 16 -20.01 -17.49 10.40
C PRO A 16 -19.63 -17.25 8.94
N VAL A 17 -20.61 -17.18 8.04
CA VAL A 17 -20.36 -16.94 6.61
C VAL A 17 -19.72 -15.57 6.40
N ILE A 18 -20.23 -14.52 7.04
CA ILE A 18 -19.63 -13.17 6.96
C ILE A 18 -18.19 -13.18 7.49
N VAL A 19 -17.95 -13.86 8.61
CA VAL A 19 -16.60 -13.96 9.20
C VAL A 19 -15.64 -14.69 8.25
N ILE A 20 -16.04 -15.82 7.68
CA ILE A 20 -15.22 -16.59 6.75
C ILE A 20 -14.89 -15.76 5.50
N VAL A 21 -15.89 -15.13 4.89
CA VAL A 21 -15.70 -14.26 3.70
C VAL A 21 -14.78 -13.09 4.03
N GLY A 22 -14.94 -12.46 5.20
CA GLY A 22 -14.08 -11.37 5.64
C GLY A 22 -12.62 -11.79 5.84
N LEU A 23 -12.39 -13.00 6.38
CA LEU A 23 -11.05 -13.55 6.56
C LEU A 23 -10.38 -13.90 5.22
N MET A 24 -11.13 -14.49 4.27
CA MET A 24 -10.63 -14.79 2.92
C MET A 24 -10.23 -13.53 2.16
N GLY A 25 -11.09 -12.49 2.18
CA GLY A 25 -10.81 -11.22 1.52
C GLY A 25 -9.58 -10.51 2.07
N LYS A 26 -9.29 -10.65 3.37
CA LYS A 26 -8.07 -10.09 3.98
C LYS A 26 -6.80 -10.78 3.45
N GLY A 27 -6.81 -12.11 3.36
CA GLY A 27 -5.67 -12.87 2.85
C GLY A 27 -5.35 -12.55 1.38
N GLU A 28 -6.37 -12.35 0.54
CA GLU A 28 -6.16 -11.94 -0.85
C GLU A 28 -5.58 -10.53 -0.97
N ARG A 29 -6.02 -9.59 -0.12
CA ARG A 29 -5.51 -8.21 -0.15
C ARG A 29 -4.04 -8.13 0.22
N GLU A 30 -3.56 -8.91 1.19
CA GLU A 30 -2.13 -8.98 1.50
C GLU A 30 -1.34 -9.62 0.35
N LYS A 31 -1.86 -10.67 -0.30
CA LYS A 31 -1.24 -11.27 -1.49
C LYS A 31 -1.12 -10.29 -2.66
N ARG A 32 -2.12 -9.43 -2.86
CA ARG A 32 -2.13 -8.41 -3.94
C ARG A 32 -0.96 -7.41 -3.84
N TYR A 33 -0.37 -7.20 -2.66
CA TYR A 33 0.81 -6.34 -2.54
C TYR A 33 2.06 -6.95 -3.20
N GLN A 34 2.13 -8.29 -3.35
CA GLN A 34 3.25 -8.96 -4.03
C GLN A 34 3.41 -8.54 -5.49
N ALA A 35 2.41 -7.89 -6.10
CA ALA A 35 2.58 -7.28 -7.41
C ALA A 35 3.70 -6.21 -7.45
N ILE A 36 4.14 -5.69 -6.29
CA ILE A 36 5.30 -4.79 -6.22
C ILE A 36 6.57 -5.42 -6.81
N PHE A 37 6.72 -6.75 -6.75
CA PHE A 37 7.87 -7.47 -7.32
C PHE A 37 7.90 -7.47 -8.85
N SER A 38 6.81 -7.07 -9.51
CA SER A 38 6.79 -6.90 -10.97
C SER A 38 7.42 -5.59 -11.43
N LEU A 39 7.61 -4.63 -10.50
CA LEU A 39 8.35 -3.41 -10.76
C LEU A 39 9.86 -3.67 -10.62
N SER A 40 10.64 -2.67 -10.99
CA SER A 40 12.10 -2.70 -10.88
C SER A 40 12.62 -1.38 -10.31
N PRO A 41 13.89 -1.32 -9.89
CA PRO A 41 14.55 -0.04 -9.60
C PRO A 41 14.45 0.96 -10.76
N ASP A 42 14.40 0.50 -12.00
CA ASP A 42 14.32 1.33 -13.20
C ASP A 42 12.91 1.81 -13.55
N SER A 43 11.88 1.32 -12.84
CA SER A 43 10.48 1.68 -13.07
C SER A 43 10.27 3.18 -12.82
N HIS A 44 9.66 3.84 -13.79
CA HIS A 44 9.52 5.29 -13.79
C HIS A 44 8.32 5.73 -12.94
N TYR A 45 8.57 6.67 -12.02
CA TYR A 45 7.53 7.27 -11.19
C TYR A 45 7.20 8.70 -11.62
N VAL A 46 5.97 9.10 -11.34
CA VAL A 46 5.50 10.49 -11.38
C VAL A 46 4.72 10.79 -10.11
N VAL A 47 4.95 11.97 -9.52
CA VAL A 47 4.23 12.47 -8.34
C VAL A 47 3.62 13.82 -8.64
N ARG A 48 2.64 14.24 -7.84
CA ARG A 48 2.05 15.58 -7.96
C ARG A 48 3.05 16.65 -7.53
N GLU A 49 3.05 17.80 -8.20
CA GLU A 49 4.03 18.88 -7.94
C GLU A 49 4.09 19.31 -6.47
N TYR A 50 2.93 19.45 -5.81
CA TYR A 50 2.90 19.82 -4.39
C TYR A 50 3.61 18.78 -3.52
N ALA A 51 3.45 17.49 -3.79
CA ALA A 51 4.06 16.41 -3.02
C ALA A 51 5.57 16.34 -3.29
N ALA A 52 6.00 16.58 -4.53
CA ALA A 52 7.42 16.69 -4.86
C ALA A 52 8.10 17.78 -4.04
N LYS A 53 7.46 18.95 -3.94
CA LYS A 53 7.93 20.08 -3.14
C LYS A 53 7.89 19.79 -1.64
N GLU A 54 6.78 19.24 -1.14
CA GLU A 54 6.58 18.92 0.28
C GLU A 54 7.64 17.95 0.80
N PHE A 55 7.90 16.87 0.07
CA PHE A 55 8.85 15.83 0.46
C PHE A 55 10.27 16.05 -0.07
N SER A 56 10.54 17.18 -0.74
CA SER A 56 11.86 17.52 -1.32
C SER A 56 12.43 16.42 -2.24
N ILE A 57 11.58 15.88 -3.12
CA ILE A 57 11.97 14.86 -4.11
C ILE A 57 11.74 15.37 -5.54
N ALA A 58 12.36 14.72 -6.52
CA ALA A 58 12.07 15.00 -7.93
C ALA A 58 10.62 14.59 -8.26
N GLN A 59 9.93 15.40 -9.07
CA GLN A 59 8.54 15.13 -9.49
C GLN A 59 8.42 13.88 -10.37
N LYS A 60 9.46 13.59 -11.15
CA LYS A 60 9.56 12.43 -12.02
C LYS A 60 10.94 11.81 -11.84
N GLY A 61 11.04 10.50 -12.01
CA GLY A 61 12.28 9.78 -11.81
C GLY A 61 12.08 8.27 -11.87
N GLN A 62 12.98 7.55 -11.24
CA GLN A 62 12.97 6.09 -11.14
C GLN A 62 12.93 5.64 -9.67
N LEU A 63 12.38 4.45 -9.41
CA LEU A 63 12.23 3.96 -8.05
C LEU A 63 13.59 3.79 -7.33
N GLY A 64 14.64 3.35 -8.03
CA GLY A 64 15.94 3.10 -7.43
C GLY A 64 15.87 2.16 -6.22
N LYS A 65 16.61 2.47 -5.17
CA LYS A 65 16.61 1.75 -3.88
C LYS A 65 15.27 1.77 -3.15
N MET A 66 14.36 2.68 -3.49
CA MET A 66 13.00 2.66 -2.94
C MET A 66 12.33 1.32 -3.28
N HIS A 67 12.54 0.78 -4.49
CA HIS A 67 11.98 -0.52 -4.87
C HIS A 67 12.45 -1.62 -3.92
N GLN A 68 13.76 -1.72 -3.66
CA GLN A 68 14.31 -2.70 -2.74
C GLN A 68 13.68 -2.57 -1.35
N CYS A 69 13.54 -1.36 -0.82
CA CYS A 69 12.89 -1.16 0.46
C CYS A 69 11.40 -1.57 0.46
N LEU A 70 10.65 -1.22 -0.59
CA LEU A 70 9.23 -1.56 -0.73
C LEU A 70 9.00 -3.09 -0.81
N THR A 71 9.97 -3.85 -1.33
CA THR A 71 9.92 -5.32 -1.37
C THR A 71 10.24 -5.99 -0.03
N GLN A 72 10.88 -5.28 0.92
CA GLN A 72 11.16 -5.76 2.29
C GLN A 72 10.01 -5.48 3.26
N TYR A 73 8.78 -5.46 2.75
CA TYR A 73 7.61 -5.12 3.54
C TYR A 73 7.31 -6.15 4.64
N ARG A 74 6.62 -5.68 5.67
CA ARG A 74 6.11 -6.48 6.78
C ARG A 74 4.58 -6.42 6.83
N SER A 75 3.99 -7.24 7.68
CA SER A 75 2.56 -7.17 7.98
C SER A 75 2.17 -5.73 8.36
N GLY A 76 1.03 -5.26 7.86
CA GLY A 76 0.52 -3.91 8.17
C GLY A 76 0.21 -3.67 9.64
N ARG A 77 0.22 -4.71 10.48
CA ARG A 77 0.11 -4.59 11.95
C ARG A 77 1.43 -4.15 12.60
N ASP A 78 2.56 -4.33 11.91
CA ASP A 78 3.91 -4.04 12.42
C ASP A 78 4.39 -2.66 11.97
N LYS A 79 3.46 -1.72 11.79
CA LYS A 79 3.77 -0.30 11.52
C LYS A 79 4.46 0.30 12.72
N ARG A 80 5.55 1.01 12.46
CA ARG A 80 6.33 1.68 13.50
C ARG A 80 6.63 3.08 13.03
N ALA A 81 6.57 4.02 13.97
CA ALA A 81 7.09 5.35 13.73
C ALA A 81 8.61 5.27 13.51
N PRO A 82 9.18 6.19 12.74
CA PRO A 82 10.64 6.34 12.66
C PRO A 82 11.22 6.58 14.06
N MET A 83 12.45 6.13 14.29
CA MET A 83 13.14 6.36 15.56
C MET A 83 13.60 7.82 15.71
N VAL A 84 13.74 8.54 14.60
CA VAL A 84 14.23 9.92 14.56
C VAL A 84 13.37 10.74 13.60
N ALA A 85 13.03 11.97 13.99
CA ALA A 85 12.30 12.89 13.13
C ALA A 85 13.24 13.46 12.06
N THR A 86 13.14 13.00 10.82
CA THR A 86 14.07 13.36 9.74
C THR A 86 13.45 14.23 8.65
N GLY A 87 12.14 14.51 8.71
CA GLY A 87 11.45 15.23 7.64
C GLY A 87 9.96 15.46 7.88
N PRO A 88 9.20 15.78 6.83
CA PRO A 88 7.76 16.04 6.91
C PRO A 88 6.94 14.74 7.08
N SER A 89 5.71 14.89 7.57
CA SER A 89 4.71 13.82 7.67
C SER A 89 3.55 14.13 6.75
N GLY A 90 2.96 13.10 6.14
CA GLY A 90 1.82 13.27 5.24
C GLY A 90 1.56 12.03 4.41
N SER A 91 1.01 12.22 3.23
CA SER A 91 0.81 11.14 2.27
C SER A 91 1.18 11.55 0.86
N MET A 92 1.75 10.62 0.11
CA MET A 92 2.19 10.83 -1.26
C MET A 92 1.71 9.68 -2.14
N GLU A 93 1.40 10.01 -3.40
CA GLU A 93 1.07 9.02 -4.43
C GLU A 93 2.16 9.02 -5.50
N LEU A 94 2.74 7.85 -5.74
CA LEU A 94 3.61 7.60 -6.89
C LEU A 94 2.77 6.89 -7.96
N LYS A 95 2.69 7.46 -9.16
CA LYS A 95 2.21 6.72 -10.34
C LYS A 95 3.40 6.04 -10.98
N VAL A 96 3.37 4.71 -11.05
CA VAL A 96 4.48 3.89 -11.58
C VAL A 96 3.89 2.88 -12.53
N GLU A 97 4.16 3.05 -13.82
CA GLU A 97 3.60 2.19 -14.88
C GLU A 97 2.06 2.03 -14.73
N SER A 98 1.59 0.80 -14.54
CA SER A 98 0.18 0.46 -14.36
C SER A 98 -0.27 0.44 -12.89
N PHE A 99 0.52 1.04 -12.00
CA PHE A 99 0.26 1.10 -10.57
C PHE A 99 0.18 2.53 -10.05
N LYS A 100 -0.61 2.70 -8.99
CA LYS A 100 -0.48 3.81 -8.05
C LYS A 100 -0.01 3.26 -6.71
N ILE A 101 1.10 3.78 -6.21
CA ILE A 101 1.65 3.44 -4.90
C ILE A 101 1.32 4.59 -3.94
N TYR A 102 0.45 4.31 -2.99
CA TYR A 102 0.10 5.25 -1.93
C TYR A 102 1.04 5.04 -0.73
N LEU A 103 1.72 6.11 -0.33
CA LEU A 103 2.71 6.14 0.73
C LEU A 103 2.19 6.98 1.90
N SER A 104 2.15 6.42 3.10
CA SER A 104 1.97 7.16 4.34
C SER A 104 3.33 7.45 4.94
N ILE A 105 3.65 8.73 5.08
CA ILE A 105 4.95 9.23 5.48
C ILE A 105 4.84 9.81 6.88
N ASN A 106 5.72 9.39 7.79
CA ASN A 106 5.86 9.97 9.10
C ASN A 106 7.31 10.40 9.27
N GLN A 107 7.51 11.69 9.53
CA GLN A 107 8.80 12.32 9.77
C GLN A 107 9.92 11.95 8.76
N GLY A 108 9.59 11.96 7.47
CA GLY A 108 10.51 11.62 6.37
C GLY A 108 10.61 10.14 6.01
N GLU A 109 10.03 9.24 6.81
CA GLU A 109 9.97 7.81 6.51
C GLU A 109 8.58 7.38 6.05
N VAL A 110 8.52 6.63 4.95
CA VAL A 110 7.35 5.85 4.59
C VAL A 110 7.17 4.75 5.64
N THR A 111 6.06 4.79 6.37
CA THR A 111 5.71 3.82 7.42
C THR A 111 4.69 2.78 6.95
N SER A 112 3.96 3.11 5.89
CA SER A 112 2.85 2.29 5.40
C SER A 112 2.63 2.51 3.92
N VAL A 113 2.33 1.43 3.20
CA VAL A 113 2.15 1.45 1.74
C VAL A 113 0.88 0.71 1.35
N ARG A 114 0.21 1.19 0.30
CA ARG A 114 -0.84 0.46 -0.42
C ARG A 114 -0.60 0.57 -1.92
N LEU A 115 -0.86 -0.50 -2.64
CA LEU A 115 -0.71 -0.58 -4.09
C LEU A 115 -2.08 -0.69 -4.75
N PHE A 116 -2.30 0.10 -5.79
CA PHE A 116 -3.50 0.09 -6.63
C PHE A 116 -3.06 -0.30 -8.04
N LYS A 117 -3.64 -1.36 -8.59
CA LYS A 117 -3.44 -1.78 -9.98
C LYS A 117 -4.50 -1.16 -10.87
N TYR A 118 -4.06 -0.68 -12.01
CA TYR A 118 -4.91 -0.26 -13.11
C TYR A 118 -4.64 -1.14 -14.33
N ASP A 119 -5.64 -1.34 -15.16
CA ASP A 119 -5.49 -2.03 -16.43
C ASP A 119 -4.87 -1.10 -17.50
N PRO A 120 -4.56 -1.62 -18.72
CA PRO A 120 -4.01 -0.78 -19.79
C PRO A 120 -4.94 0.34 -20.29
N SER A 121 -6.26 0.22 -20.09
CA SER A 121 -7.25 1.27 -20.37
C SER A 121 -7.27 2.37 -19.31
N GLY A 122 -6.62 2.14 -18.16
CA GLY A 122 -6.57 3.08 -17.04
C GLY A 122 -7.70 2.86 -16.02
N ASP A 123 -8.48 1.79 -16.16
CA ASP A 123 -9.53 1.44 -15.22
C ASP A 123 -8.95 0.74 -13.99
N TYR A 124 -9.59 0.95 -12.84
CA TYR A 124 -9.18 0.34 -11.59
C TYR A 124 -9.44 -1.18 -11.64
N ASP A 125 -8.40 -1.96 -11.37
CA ASP A 125 -8.49 -3.42 -11.29
C ASP A 125 -8.64 -3.86 -9.82
N TYR A 126 -7.63 -3.56 -8.99
CA TYR A 126 -7.67 -3.90 -7.57
C TYR A 126 -6.79 -3.00 -6.70
N GLU A 127 -7.04 -3.02 -5.40
CA GLU A 127 -6.14 -2.50 -4.37
C GLU A 127 -5.62 -3.61 -3.45
N SER A 128 -4.39 -3.45 -2.98
CA SER A 128 -3.80 -4.30 -1.95
C SER A 128 -4.31 -3.95 -0.55
N GLY A 129 -3.95 -4.79 0.40
CA GLY A 129 -3.92 -4.43 1.81
C GLY A 129 -2.82 -3.41 2.07
N SER A 130 -2.88 -2.75 3.23
CA SER A 130 -1.79 -1.88 3.68
C SER A 130 -0.70 -2.72 4.33
N VAL A 131 0.54 -2.54 3.89
CA VAL A 131 1.72 -3.17 4.48
C VAL A 131 2.55 -2.16 5.26
N ALA A 132 3.41 -2.64 6.16
CA ALA A 132 4.35 -1.80 6.90
C ALA A 132 5.71 -1.81 6.22
N VAL A 133 6.33 -0.63 6.10
CA VAL A 133 7.71 -0.45 5.63
C VAL A 133 8.37 0.64 6.48
N ASN A 134 9.68 0.84 6.31
CA ASN A 134 10.43 1.96 6.89
C ASN A 134 11.40 2.49 5.84
N CYS A 135 10.83 3.03 4.76
CA CYS A 135 11.61 3.50 3.62
C CYS A 135 11.83 5.00 3.73
N ASN A 136 13.08 5.47 3.64
CA ASN A 136 13.34 6.89 3.51
C ASN A 136 12.91 7.35 2.11
N VAL A 137 12.15 8.46 2.02
CA VAL A 137 11.71 9.03 0.74
C VAL A 137 12.87 9.39 -0.19
N THR A 138 14.05 9.66 0.36
CA THR A 138 15.27 9.99 -0.39
C THR A 138 15.83 8.82 -1.19
N LEU A 139 15.38 7.58 -0.96
CA LEU A 139 15.80 6.39 -1.71
C LEU A 139 15.33 6.42 -3.19
N LEU A 140 14.39 7.30 -3.53
CA LEU A 140 13.99 7.53 -4.92
C LEU A 140 15.18 8.09 -5.72
N ASN A 141 15.37 7.61 -6.94
CA ASN A 141 16.50 7.95 -7.82
C ASN A 141 17.91 7.60 -7.30
N GLN A 142 18.02 6.72 -6.29
CA GLN A 142 19.32 6.22 -5.82
C GLN A 142 19.59 4.81 -6.34
N PHE A 143 20.80 4.52 -6.83
CA PHE A 143 21.14 3.23 -7.43
C PHE A 143 22.41 2.58 -6.84
N ASP A 144 23.17 3.32 -6.04
CA ASP A 144 24.61 3.06 -5.78
C ASP A 144 24.93 2.20 -4.56
#